data_AF-A0A1W2F9Z7-F1
#
_entry.id   AF-A0A1W2F9Z7-F1
#
_cell.length_a   1.000
_cell.length_b   1.000
_cell.length_c   1.000
_cell.angle_alpha   90.00
_cell.angle_beta   90.00
_cell.angle_gamma   90.00
#
_symmetry.space_group_name_H-M   'P 1'
#
loop_
_entity.id
_entity.type
_entity.pdbx_description
1 polymer ?
#
loop_
_entity_poly.entity_id
_entity_poly.type
_entity_poly.pdbx_seq_one_letter_code
_entity_poly.pdbx_strand_id
1 'polypeptide(L)'
;MSFKDFITLASEVYGRKLEYHVIPKFILKIGAVFSKRLSELQELLPRYAHDNIFDVSKFKKRFPEFRITTFREGIEQIKAEQETVRQEPNLG
;
A
#
# COMPACT_ATOMS: atom_id res chain seq x y z
N MET A 1 9.97 6.98 2.88
CA MET A 1 9.00 6.45 3.86
C MET A 1 9.12 4.95 3.88
N SER A 2 9.22 4.31 5.05
CA SER A 2 9.25 2.84 5.14
C SER A 2 7.84 2.24 5.13
N PHE A 3 7.71 0.92 4.95
CA PHE A 3 6.41 0.24 5.07
C PHE A 3 5.78 0.39 6.46
N LYS A 4 6.59 0.40 7.52
CA LYS A 4 6.12 0.61 8.90
C LYS A 4 5.55 2.01 9.07
N ASP A 5 6.24 3.03 8.54
CA ASP A 5 5.77 4.42 8.61
C ASP A 5 4.46 4.58 7.82
N PHE A 6 4.33 3.88 6.69
CA PHE A 6 3.10 3.89 5.91
C PHE A 6 1.90 3.30 6.67
N ILE A 7 2.07 2.15 7.33
CA ILE A 7 1.02 1.56 8.18
C ILE A 7 0.71 2.46 9.38
N THR A 8 1.71 3.13 9.94
CA THR A 8 1.53 4.09 11.04
C THR A 8 0.68 5.27 10.59
N LEU A 9 1.03 5.88 9.45
CA LEU A 9 0.26 6.96 8.84
C LEU A 9 -1.18 6.54 8.55
N ALA A 10 -1.39 5.34 8.01
CA ALA A 10 -2.72 4.80 7.77
C ALA A 10 -3.49 4.60 9.08
N SER A 11 -2.85 4.08 10.13
CA SER A 11 -3.48 3.90 11.45
C SER A 11 -3.96 5.23 12.04
N GLU A 12 -3.17 6.29 11.89
CA GLU A 12 -3.54 7.65 12.30
C GLU A 12 -4.77 8.15 11.53
N VAL A 13 -4.77 8.05 10.20
CA VAL A 13 -5.89 8.50 9.35
C VAL A 13 -7.18 7.73 9.64
N TYR A 14 -7.08 6.43 9.91
CA TYR A 14 -8.23 5.59 10.24
C TYR A 14 -8.65 5.67 11.72
N GLY A 15 -7.91 6.40 12.56
CA GLY A 15 -8.19 6.56 13.99
C GLY A 15 -8.16 5.24 14.78
N ARG A 16 -7.47 4.21 14.27
CA ARG A 16 -7.35 2.89 14.91
C ARG A 16 -6.03 2.23 14.56
N LYS A 17 -5.55 1.37 15.46
CA LYS A 17 -4.35 0.57 15.20
C LYS A 17 -4.62 -0.46 14.09
N LEU A 18 -3.83 -0.42 13.02
CA LEU A 18 -3.81 -1.45 11.99
C LEU A 18 -2.73 -2.47 12.32
N GLU A 19 -3.15 -3.61 12.84
CA GLU A 19 -2.23 -4.70 13.20
C GLU A 19 -1.65 -5.36 11.95
N TYR A 20 -0.35 -5.70 12.01
CA TYR A 20 0.33 -6.41 10.94
C TYR A 20 1.34 -7.41 11.52
N HIS A 21 1.66 -8.43 10.72
CA HIS A 21 2.67 -9.43 11.05
C HIS A 21 3.75 -9.45 9.98
N VAL A 22 5.01 -9.50 10.38
CA VAL A 22 6.14 -9.67 9.46
C VAL A 22 6.37 -11.15 9.26
N ILE A 23 6.11 -11.65 8.05
CA ILE A 23 6.31 -13.05 7.69
C ILE A 23 7.77 -13.26 7.26
N PRO A 24 8.53 -14.17 7.89
CA PRO A 24 9.87 -14.52 7.46
C PRO A 24 9.89 -15.07 6.03
N LYS A 25 10.91 -14.70 5.24
CA LYS A 25 11.07 -15.12 3.83
C LYS A 25 11.05 -16.64 3.65
N PHE A 26 11.57 -17.42 4.60
CA PHE A 26 11.60 -18.87 4.48
C PHE A 26 10.20 -19.51 4.56
N ILE A 27 9.28 -18.92 5.34
CA ILE A 27 7.89 -19.39 5.41
C ILE A 27 7.21 -19.22 4.05
N LEU A 28 7.46 -18.10 3.38
CA LEU A 28 6.93 -17.85 2.03
C LEU A 28 7.50 -18.84 1.00
N LYS A 29 8.80 -19.15 1.08
CA LYS A 29 9.44 -20.16 0.21
C LYS A 29 8.82 -21.55 0.38
N ILE A 30 8.58 -21.98 1.63
CA ILE A 30 7.94 -23.28 1.90
C ILE A 30 6.49 -23.24 1.40
N GLY A 31 5.75 -22.17 1.69
CA GLY A 31 4.35 -22.02 1.29
C GLY A 31 4.14 -22.00 -0.23
N ALA A 32 5.09 -21.47 -1.00
CA ALA A 32 5.02 -21.44 -2.46
C ALA A 32 4.97 -22.84 -3.11
N VAL A 33 5.54 -23.85 -2.46
CA VAL A 33 5.48 -25.25 -2.91
C VAL A 33 4.06 -25.82 -2.83
N PHE A 34 3.24 -25.33 -1.89
CA PHE A 34 1.90 -25.84 -1.62
C PHE A 34 0.78 -25.01 -2.23
N SER A 35 1.07 -23.80 -2.75
CA SER A 35 0.04 -22.88 -3.25
C SER A 35 0.56 -21.99 -4.37
N LYS A 36 -0.18 -22.00 -5.48
CA LYS A 36 0.08 -21.13 -6.63
C LYS A 36 0.08 -19.64 -6.26
N ARG A 37 -0.85 -19.22 -5.38
CA ARG A 37 -0.93 -17.81 -4.92
C ARG A 37 0.34 -17.38 -4.17
N LEU A 38 0.91 -18.28 -3.35
CA LEU A 38 2.15 -18.02 -2.63
C LEU A 38 3.36 -17.98 -3.57
N SER A 39 3.36 -18.82 -4.62
CA SER A 39 4.38 -18.76 -5.68
C SER A 39 4.36 -17.43 -6.43
N GLU A 40 3.19 -16.97 -6.87
CA GLU A 40 3.02 -15.67 -7.53
C GLU A 40 3.46 -14.51 -6.62
N LEU A 41 3.12 -14.58 -5.33
CA LEU A 41 3.58 -13.59 -4.35
C LEU A 41 5.11 -13.59 -4.23
N GLN A 42 5.74 -14.77 -4.19
CA GLN A 42 7.19 -14.91 -4.09
C GLN A 42 7.92 -14.27 -5.29
N GLU A 43 7.37 -14.35 -6.49
CA GLU A 43 7.93 -13.72 -7.70
C GLU A 43 7.94 -12.18 -7.63
N LEU A 44 7.03 -11.59 -6.86
CA LEU A 44 6.97 -10.14 -6.67
C LEU A 44 7.94 -9.63 -5.60
N LEU A 45 8.30 -10.47 -4.61
CA LEU A 45 9.13 -10.06 -3.47
C LEU A 45 10.52 -9.50 -3.83
N PRO A 46 11.23 -9.96 -4.88
CA PRO A 46 12.49 -9.34 -5.29
C PRO A 46 12.39 -7.84 -5.52
N ARG A 47 11.25 -7.34 -6.01
CA ARG A 47 11.01 -5.91 -6.24
C ARG A 47 10.96 -5.10 -4.95
N TYR A 48 10.55 -5.73 -3.85
CA TYR A 48 10.42 -5.11 -2.53
C TYR A 48 11.62 -5.38 -1.62
N ALA A 49 12.62 -6.13 -2.10
CA ALA A 49 13.82 -6.44 -1.33
C ALA A 49 14.82 -5.27 -1.28
N HIS A 50 14.63 -4.26 -2.13
CA HIS A 50 15.46 -3.09 -2.24
C HIS A 50 14.64 -1.82 -1.99
N ASP A 51 15.32 -0.72 -1.66
CA ASP A 51 14.69 0.57 -1.48
C ASP A 51 14.06 1.04 -2.79
N ASN A 52 12.73 1.15 -2.79
CA ASN A 52 11.97 1.68 -3.91
C ASN A 52 12.02 3.22 -3.84
N ILE A 53 13.07 3.81 -4.43
CA ILE A 53 13.26 5.26 -4.51
C ILE A 53 12.58 5.77 -5.78
N PHE A 54 11.44 6.45 -5.61
CA PHE A 54 10.73 7.09 -6.72
C PHE A 54 11.12 8.58 -6.82
N ASP A 55 11.99 8.91 -7.78
CA ASP A 55 12.36 10.30 -8.06
C ASP A 55 11.39 10.94 -9.07
N VAL A 56 10.61 11.88 -8.56
CA VAL A 56 9.62 12.66 -9.34
C VAL A 56 10.17 13.99 -9.86
N SER A 57 11.44 14.33 -9.58
CA SER A 57 12.03 15.64 -9.90
C SER A 57 11.81 16.06 -11.36
N LYS A 58 12.06 15.14 -12.30
CA LYS A 58 11.86 15.35 -13.75
C LYS A 58 10.39 15.60 -14.09
N PHE A 59 9.48 14.86 -13.48
CA PHE A 59 8.04 15.02 -13.69
C PHE A 59 7.58 16.39 -13.18
N LYS A 60 7.95 16.77 -11.94
CA LYS A 60 7.61 18.09 -11.37
C LYS A 60 8.15 19.23 -12.23
N LYS A 61 9.37 19.09 -12.73
CA LYS A 61 9.98 20.10 -13.61
C LYS A 61 9.20 20.24 -14.93
N ARG A 62 8.71 19.13 -15.49
CA ARG A 62 7.97 19.13 -16.76
C ARG A 62 6.51 19.59 -16.61
N PHE A 63 5.92 19.38 -15.43
CA PHE A 63 4.53 19.69 -15.13
C PHE A 63 4.44 20.43 -13.79
N PRO A 64 4.85 21.71 -13.73
CA PRO A 64 4.89 22.47 -12.48
C PRO A 64 3.51 22.69 -11.87
N GLU A 65 2.48 22.80 -12.70
CA GLU A 65 1.08 22.96 -12.27
C GLU A 65 0.43 21.65 -11.83
N PHE A 66 1.11 20.51 -11.97
CA PHE A 66 0.55 19.23 -11.52
C PHE A 66 0.53 19.17 -10.00
N ARG A 67 -0.67 19.24 -9.42
CA ARG A 67 -0.88 19.05 -7.99
C ARG A 67 -0.54 17.61 -7.62
N ILE A 68 0.44 17.45 -6.74
CA ILE A 68 0.83 16.14 -6.22
C ILE A 68 0.02 15.84 -4.97
N THR A 69 -0.53 14.64 -4.93
CA THR A 69 -1.19 14.10 -3.75
C THR A 69 -0.15 13.52 -2.80
N THR A 70 -0.15 13.99 -1.56
CA THR A 70 0.67 13.39 -0.49
C THR A 70 0.11 12.04 -0.07
N PHE A 71 0.92 11.21 0.59
CA PHE A 71 0.45 9.93 1.11
C PHE A 71 -0.74 10.09 2.07
N ARG A 72 -0.74 11.11 2.93
CA ARG A 72 -1.84 11.38 3.86
C ARG A 72 -3.13 11.69 3.10
N GLU A 73 -3.09 12.67 2.19
CA GLU A 73 -4.25 13.05 1.39
C GLU A 73 -4.81 11.87 0.60
N GLY A 74 -3.93 11.04 0.01
CA GLY A 74 -4.35 9.85 -0.73
C GLY A 74 -5.03 8.80 0.16
N ILE A 75 -4.51 8.55 1.36
CA ILE A 75 -5.14 7.62 2.33
C ILE A 75 -6.49 8.18 2.81
N GLU A 76 -6.57 9.47 3.10
CA GLU A 76 -7.82 10.15 3.51
C GLU A 76 -8.89 10.06 2.42
N GLN A 77 -8.51 10.25 1.16
CA GLN A 77 -9.40 10.10 0.01
C GLN A 77 -9.92 8.66 -0.12
N ILE A 78 -9.03 7.66 -0.05
CA ILE A 78 -9.43 6.24 -0.12
C ILE A 78 -10.38 5.87 1.04
N LYS A 79 -10.14 6.39 2.26
CA LYS A 79 -11.03 6.19 3.40
C LYS A 79 -12.43 6.76 3.12
N ALA A 80 -12.50 7.98 2.59
CA ALA A 80 -13.78 8.62 2.24
C ALA A 80 -14.54 7.84 1.16
N GLU A 81 -13.84 7.35 0.13
CA GLU A 81 -14.41 6.50 -0.92
C GLU A 81 -14.98 5.19 -0.34
N GLN A 82 -14.26 4.53 0.57
CA GLN A 82 -14.74 3.32 1.25
C GLN A 82 -15.97 3.58 2.14
N GLU A 83 -16.03 4.73 2.80
CA GLU A 83 -17.18 5.14 3.61
C GLU A 83 -18.40 5.40 2.74
N THR A 84 -18.21 5.96 1.54
CA THR A 84 -19.27 6.22 0.56
C THR A 84 -19.85 4.90 0.02
N VAL A 85 -18.99 3.97 -0.40
CA VAL A 85 -19.42 2.64 -0.89
C VAL A 85 -20.17 1.85 0.19
N ARG A 86 -19.75 1.96 1.45
CA ARG A 86 -20.43 1.30 2.58
C ARG A 86 -21.82 1.88 2.86
N GLN A 87 -22.09 3.10 2.42
CA GLN A 87 -23.35 3.81 2.61
C GLN A 87 -24.30 3.70 1.40
N GLU A 88 -23.86 3.17 0.26
CA GLU A 88 -24.75 2.87 -0.86
C GLU A 88 -25.75 1.77 -0.43
N PRO A 89 -27.08 2.03 -0.44
CA PRO A 89 -28.05 1.00 -0.15
C PRO A 89 -27.95 -0.07 -1.24
N ASN A 90 -27.81 -1.33 -0.81
CA ASN A 90 -27.78 -2.48 -1.70
C ASN A 90 -29.13 -2.55 -2.46
N LEU A 91 -29.17 -2.00 -3.67
CA LEU A 91 -30.31 -2.08 -4.59
C LEU A 91 -30.11 -3.30 -5.48
N GLY A 92 -30.54 -4.48 -4.99
CA GLY A 92 -30.66 -5.72 -5.76
C GLY A 92 -29.61 -6.77 -5.44
#